data_AF-A0A0J6F1X3-F1
#
_entry.id   AF-A0A0J6F1X3-F1
#
_cell.length_a   1.000
_cell.length_b   1.000
_cell.length_c   1.000
_cell.angle_alpha   90.00
_cell.angle_beta   90.00
_cell.angle_gamma   90.00
#
_symmetry.space_group_name_H-M   'P 1'
#
loop_
_entity.id
_entity.type
_entity.pdbx_description
1 polymer ?
#
loop_
_entity_poly.entity_id
_entity_poly.type
_entity_poly.pdbx_seq_one_letter_code
_entity_poly.pdbx_strand_id
1 'polypeptide(L)'
;MKKAAPPPQRPARWPASRISEARSRVGLPQADFAELLGVSVRTLQDWEQGRRNPSGAAQTLLRVAIRHPETLRDLPPMDEPA
;
A
#
# COMPACT_ATOMS: atom_id res chain seq x y z
N MET A 1 8.01 20.29 -39.39
CA MET A 1 7.35 19.05 -38.90
C MET A 1 7.11 19.19 -37.39
N LYS A 2 5.87 19.22 -36.91
CA LYS A 2 5.58 19.26 -35.46
C LYS A 2 5.58 17.80 -34.95
N LYS A 3 6.53 17.41 -34.09
CA LYS A 3 6.47 16.10 -33.44
C LYS A 3 5.26 16.06 -32.51
N ALA A 4 4.41 15.05 -32.66
CA ALA A 4 3.31 14.82 -31.73
C ALA A 4 3.87 14.49 -30.34
N ALA A 5 3.25 15.04 -29.28
CA ALA A 5 3.58 14.68 -27.91
C ALA A 5 3.32 13.18 -27.70
N PRO A 6 4.19 12.45 -26.98
CA PRO A 6 3.94 11.05 -26.67
C PRO A 6 2.58 10.94 -25.93
N PRO A 7 1.81 9.86 -26.18
CA PRO A 7 0.56 9.64 -25.47
C PRO A 7 0.80 9.67 -23.95
N PRO A 8 -0.15 10.16 -23.14
CA PRO A 8 0.03 10.21 -21.69
C PRO A 8 0.35 8.81 -21.18
N GLN A 9 1.55 8.65 -20.62
CA GLN A 9 1.99 7.39 -20.04
C GLN A 9 1.11 7.11 -18.82
N ARG A 10 0.34 6.01 -18.84
CA ARG A 10 -0.38 5.56 -17.65
C ARG A 10 0.64 5.41 -16.51
N PRO A 11 0.39 5.96 -15.31
CA PRO A 11 1.31 5.77 -14.20
C PRO A 11 1.55 4.28 -14.00
N ALA A 12 2.81 3.91 -13.80
CA ALA A 12 3.19 2.52 -13.60
C ALA A 12 2.35 1.91 -12.46
N ARG A 13 1.70 0.77 -12.73
CA ARG A 13 0.96 0.05 -11.70
C ARG A 13 1.92 -0.41 -10.62
N TRP A 14 1.50 -0.29 -9.37
CA TRP A 14 2.21 -0.87 -8.26
C TRP A 14 2.05 -2.40 -8.30
N PRO A 15 3.14 -3.18 -8.26
CA PRO A 15 3.03 -4.63 -8.33
C PRO A 15 2.28 -5.18 -7.12
N ALA A 16 1.27 -6.01 -7.36
CA ALA A 16 0.49 -6.65 -6.29
C ALA A 16 1.37 -7.47 -5.34
N SER A 17 2.42 -8.11 -5.86
CA SER A 17 3.42 -8.85 -5.08
C SER A 17 4.14 -7.99 -4.03
N ARG A 18 4.38 -6.70 -4.31
CA ARG A 18 4.99 -5.77 -3.35
C ARG A 18 4.06 -5.46 -2.18
N ILE A 19 2.75 -5.54 -2.38
CA ILE A 19 1.75 -5.25 -1.37
C ILE A 19 1.67 -6.43 -0.40
N SER A 20 1.66 -7.66 -0.94
CA SER A 20 1.78 -8.88 -0.14
C SER A 20 3.12 -8.97 0.59
N GLU A 21 4.22 -8.52 -0.04
CA GLU A 21 5.55 -8.41 0.59
C GLU A 21 5.52 -7.45 1.78
N ALA A 22 4.93 -6.26 1.61
CA ALA A 22 4.79 -5.25 2.67
C ALA A 22 4.09 -5.85 3.89
N ARG A 23 2.91 -6.45 3.71
CA ARG A 23 2.16 -7.08 4.81
C ARG A 23 2.96 -8.20 5.49
N SER A 24 3.62 -9.05 4.70
CA SER A 24 4.40 -10.18 5.22
C SER A 24 5.60 -9.71 6.06
N ARG A 25 6.24 -8.59 5.68
CA ARG A 25 7.37 -8.02 6.44
C ARG A 25 6.93 -7.39 7.76
N VAL A 26 5.79 -6.72 7.78
CA VAL A 26 5.20 -6.18 9.02
C VAL A 26 4.74 -7.33 9.93
N GLY A 27 4.30 -8.44 9.34
CA GLY A 27 3.94 -9.67 10.07
C GLY A 27 2.53 -9.64 10.66
N LEU A 28 1.65 -8.81 10.10
CA LEU A 28 0.27 -8.66 10.54
C LEU A 28 -0.71 -9.49 9.69
N PRO A 29 -1.81 -9.97 10.30
CA PRO A 29 -2.98 -10.43 9.58
C PRO A 29 -3.50 -9.38 8.57
N GLN A 30 -4.24 -9.84 7.57
CA GLN A 30 -4.77 -8.94 6.52
C GLN A 30 -5.73 -7.87 7.07
N ALA A 31 -6.50 -8.20 8.11
CA ALA A 31 -7.41 -7.26 8.75
C ALA A 31 -6.65 -6.12 9.43
N ASP A 32 -5.73 -6.46 10.33
CA ASP A 32 -4.94 -5.51 11.11
C ASP A 32 -4.05 -4.65 10.20
N PHE A 33 -3.49 -5.22 9.13
CA PHE A 33 -2.72 -4.45 8.16
C PHE A 33 -3.60 -3.48 7.36
N ALA A 34 -4.85 -3.85 7.05
CA ALA A 34 -5.77 -2.95 6.37
C ALA A 34 -6.19 -1.79 7.27
N GLU A 35 -6.47 -2.08 8.55
CA GLU A 35 -6.78 -1.09 9.57
C GLU A 35 -5.62 -0.10 9.76
N LEU A 36 -4.40 -0.61 9.91
CA LEU A 36 -3.19 0.21 10.01
C LEU A 36 -2.98 1.14 8.80
N LEU A 37 -3.34 0.68 7.60
CA LEU A 37 -3.29 1.49 6.38
C LEU A 37 -4.50 2.42 6.22
N GLY A 38 -5.49 2.37 7.12
CA GLY A 38 -6.72 3.16 7.06
C GLY A 38 -7.63 2.78 5.90
N VAL A 39 -7.64 1.50 5.49
CA VAL A 39 -8.47 1.01 4.38
C VAL A 39 -9.25 -0.24 4.78
N SER A 40 -10.34 -0.52 4.05
CA SER A 40 -11.06 -1.78 4.24
C SER A 40 -10.21 -3.00 3.83
N VAL A 41 -10.43 -4.15 4.46
CA VAL A 41 -9.84 -5.44 4.05
C VAL A 41 -10.11 -5.71 2.57
N ARG A 42 -11.32 -5.38 2.11
CA ARG A 42 -11.74 -5.54 0.72
C ARG A 42 -10.92 -4.68 -0.25
N THR A 43 -10.51 -3.48 0.17
CA THR A 43 -9.60 -2.61 -0.59
C THR A 43 -8.21 -3.20 -0.66
N LEU A 44 -7.67 -3.67 0.47
CA LEU A 44 -6.35 -4.32 0.52
C LEU A 44 -6.31 -5.58 -0.37
N GLN A 45 -7.36 -6.41 -0.34
CA GLN A 45 -7.50 -7.58 -1.22
C GLN A 45 -7.50 -7.22 -2.71
N ASP A 46 -8.18 -6.14 -3.10
CA ASP A 46 -8.13 -5.65 -4.49
C ASP A 46 -6.73 -5.25 -4.93
N TRP A 47 -5.93 -4.71 -4.00
CA TRP A 47 -4.55 -4.34 -4.24
C TRP A 47 -3.66 -5.58 -4.36
N GLU A 48 -3.71 -6.49 -3.39
CA GLU A 48 -2.93 -7.73 -3.37
C GLU A 48 -3.26 -8.67 -4.54
N GLN A 49 -4.46 -8.54 -5.13
CA GLN A 49 -4.89 -9.30 -6.31
C GLN A 49 -4.73 -8.50 -7.63
N GLY A 50 -4.19 -7.27 -7.57
CA GLY A 50 -3.90 -6.44 -8.73
C GLY A 50 -5.13 -5.86 -9.44
N ARG A 51 -6.34 -5.99 -8.87
CA ARG A 51 -7.59 -5.44 -9.42
C ARG A 51 -7.64 -3.91 -9.31
N ARG A 52 -7.08 -3.35 -8.24
CA ARG A 52 -6.94 -1.90 -8.06
C ARG A 52 -5.51 -1.53 -7.68
N ASN A 53 -5.19 -0.26 -7.86
CA ASN A 53 -3.90 0.29 -7.49
C ASN A 53 -4.02 1.11 -6.19
N PRO A 54 -3.04 1.05 -5.28
CA PRO A 54 -3.00 1.94 -4.11
C PRO A 54 -2.87 3.40 -4.53
N SER A 55 -3.40 4.31 -3.69
CA SER A 55 -3.19 5.75 -3.81
C SER A 55 -1.71 6.11 -3.60
N GLY A 56 -1.29 7.32 -3.99
CA GLY A 56 0.09 7.77 -3.80
C GLY A 56 0.54 7.75 -2.32
N ALA A 57 -0.36 8.10 -1.40
CA ALA A 57 -0.09 8.03 0.04
C ALA A 57 0.06 6.57 0.51
N ALA A 58 -0.84 5.68 0.09
CA ALA A 58 -0.76 4.25 0.42
C ALA A 58 0.52 3.62 -0.14
N GLN A 59 0.93 3.99 -1.35
CA GLN A 59 2.21 3.58 -1.95
C GLN A 59 3.42 3.99 -1.10
N THR A 60 3.40 5.19 -0.52
CA THR A 60 4.44 5.63 0.41
C THR A 60 4.47 4.77 1.66
N LEU A 61 3.31 4.51 2.28
CA LEU A 61 3.23 3.63 3.45
C LEU A 61 3.68 2.20 3.14
N LEU A 62 3.32 1.65 1.98
CA LEU A 62 3.80 0.34 1.54
C LEU A 62 5.32 0.29 1.36
N ARG A 63 5.97 1.38 0.92
CA ARG A 63 7.43 1.45 0.90
C ARG A 63 8.03 1.46 2.31
N VAL A 64 7.42 2.20 3.23
CA VAL A 64 7.83 2.19 4.64
C VAL A 64 7.70 0.79 5.21
N ALA A 65 6.56 0.11 5.00
CA ALA A 65 6.34 -1.28 5.41
C ALA A 65 7.40 -2.26 4.90
N ILE A 66 7.91 -2.04 3.68
CA ILE A 66 8.96 -2.89 3.11
C ILE A 66 10.33 -2.57 3.72
N ARG A 67 10.65 -1.28 3.90
CA ARG A 67 11.99 -0.83 4.26
C ARG A 67 12.25 -0.79 5.76
N HIS A 68 11.21 -0.48 6.53
CA HIS A 68 11.17 -0.25 7.97
C HIS A 68 9.87 -0.83 8.58
N PRO A 69 9.65 -2.16 8.49
CA PRO A 69 8.44 -2.80 8.99
C PRO A 69 8.19 -2.56 10.49
N GLU A 70 9.25 -2.40 11.28
CA GLU A 70 9.22 -2.06 12.70
C GLU A 70 8.46 -0.75 12.96
N THR A 71 8.66 0.27 12.12
CA THR A 71 7.99 1.57 12.27
C THR A 71 6.47 1.45 12.22
N LEU A 72 5.93 0.51 11.43
CA LEU A 72 4.50 0.29 11.37
C LEU A 72 4.01 -0.64 12.48
N ARG A 73 4.80 -1.64 12.86
CA ARG A 73 4.45 -2.55 13.96
C ARG A 73 4.31 -1.82 15.29
N ASP A 74 5.13 -0.79 15.50
CA ASP A 74 5.18 -0.03 16.74
C ASP A 74 4.19 1.14 16.77
N LEU A 75 3.37 1.31 15.72
CA LEU A 75 2.32 2.33 15.74
C LEU A 75 1.24 1.95 16.76
N PRO A 76 0.92 2.84 17.71
CA PRO A 76 -0.18 2.60 18.62
C PRO A 76 -1.51 2.61 17.85
N PRO A 77 -2.52 1.87 18.31
CA PRO A 77 -3.89 2.03 17.82
C PRO A 77 -4.32 3.49 18.01
N MET A 78 -4.88 4.10 16.97
CA MET A 78 -5.31 5.52 17.01
C MET A 78 -6.42 5.80 18.05
N ASP A 79 -7.08 4.75 18.55
CA ASP A 79 -8.18 4.82 19.51
C ASP A 79 -7.75 4.50 20.97
N GLU A 80 -6.46 4.58 21.30
CA GLU A 80 -6.03 4.43 22.70
C GLU A 80 -6.45 5.65 23.54
N PRO A 81 -7.26 5.50 24.61
CA PRO A 81 -7.53 6.60 25.52
C PRO A 81 -6.25 6.93 26.29
N ALA A 82 -5.86 8.21 26.25
CA ALA A 82 -4.74 8.77 27.00
C ALA A 82 -4.82 8.51 28.51
#